data_AF-A0A0F8VQ99-F1
#
_entry.id   AF-A0A0F8VQ99-F1
#
_cell.length_a   1.000
_cell.length_b   1.000
_cell.length_c   1.000
_cell.angle_alpha   90.00
_cell.angle_beta   90.00
_cell.angle_gamma   90.00
#
_symmetry.space_group_name_H-M   'P 1'
#
loop_
_entity.id
_entity.type
_entity.pdbx_description
1 polymer ?
#
loop_
_entity_poly.entity_id
_entity_poly.type
_entity_poly.pdbx_seq_one_letter_code
_entity_poly.pdbx_strand_id
1 'polypeptide(L)' 'MENTWPGGYKHGMYPGEHEAWNANHYPGTRQLCSVCDEPTGRCSEDSMLSEDGKPFCEKCYHLYLKSNKADE' A
#
# COMPACT_ATOMS: atom_id res chain seq x y z
N MET A 1 -6.15 -19.56 -9.73
CA MET A 1 -5.13 -18.98 -8.84
C MET A 1 -5.00 -19.92 -7.67
N GLU A 2 -3.90 -20.66 -7.60
CA GLU A 2 -3.70 -21.73 -6.62
C GLU A 2 -2.87 -21.19 -5.45
N ASN A 3 -3.50 -21.08 -4.27
CA ASN A 3 -2.89 -20.61 -3.03
C ASN A 3 -1.93 -21.68 -2.48
N THR A 4 -0.77 -21.84 -3.11
CA THR A 4 0.18 -22.91 -2.79
C THR A 4 1.53 -22.33 -2.41
N TRP A 5 2.04 -22.71 -1.24
CA TRP A 5 3.39 -22.37 -0.76
C TRP A 5 4.47 -23.07 -1.61
N PRO A 6 5.73 -22.58 -1.60
CA PRO A 6 6.86 -23.33 -2.14
C PRO A 6 6.98 -24.67 -1.39
N GLY A 7 6.89 -25.78 -2.13
CA GLY A 7 6.94 -27.14 -1.56
C GLY A 7 5.60 -27.90 -1.55
N GLY A 8 4.50 -27.33 -2.05
CA GLY A 8 3.28 -28.09 -2.38
C GLY A 8 2.36 -28.43 -1.20
N TYR A 9 2.65 -27.94 0.01
CA TYR A 9 1.77 -28.12 1.17
C TYR A 9 0.65 -27.07 1.18
N LYS A 10 -0.61 -27.53 1.15
CA LYS A 10 -1.81 -26.70 1.28
C LYS A 10 -2.13 -26.49 2.76
N HIS A 11 -1.58 -25.44 3.37
CA HIS A 11 -2.07 -24.91 4.63
C HIS A 11 -2.97 -23.71 4.33
N GLY A 12 -4.21 -23.73 4.84
CA GLY A 12 -5.05 -22.52 4.81
C GLY A 12 -4.37 -21.46 5.66
N MET A 13 -3.83 -20.41 5.03
CA MET A 13 -3.21 -19.30 5.74
C MET A 13 -4.29 -18.49 6.46
N TYR A 14 -4.03 -18.10 7.69
CA TYR A 14 -4.84 -17.06 8.33
C TYR A 14 -4.62 -15.70 7.63
N PRO A 15 -5.58 -14.76 7.67
CA PRO A 15 -5.43 -13.46 7.01
C PRO A 15 -4.13 -12.71 7.35
N GLY A 16 -3.66 -12.79 8.60
CA GLY A 16 -2.39 -12.19 9.02
C GLY A 16 -1.14 -12.87 8.43
N GLU A 17 -1.20 -14.16 8.12
CA GLU A 17 -0.10 -14.88 7.47
C GLU A 17 0.00 -14.52 5.99
N HIS A 18 -1.14 -14.29 5.33
CA HIS A 18 -1.15 -13.76 3.97
C HIS A 18 -0.53 -12.37 3.88
N GLU A 19 -0.80 -11.49 4.86
CA GLU A 19 -0.22 -10.14 4.91
C GLU A 19 1.31 -10.20 5.05
N ALA A 20 1.81 -11.02 5.98
CA ALA A 20 3.24 -11.22 6.19
C ALA A 20 3.93 -11.86 4.97
N TRP A 21 3.28 -12.84 4.33
CA TRP A 21 3.78 -13.45 3.09
C TRP A 21 3.83 -12.44 1.95
N ASN A 22 2.75 -11.68 1.74
CA ASN A 22 2.70 -10.67 0.69
C ASN A 22 3.73 -9.56 0.90
N ALA A 23 3.96 -9.13 2.14
CA ALA A 23 4.97 -8.15 2.48
C ALA A 23 6.40 -8.60 2.11
N ASN A 24 6.69 -9.90 2.23
CA ASN A 24 8.00 -10.48 1.93
C ASN A 24 8.17 -10.92 0.46
N HIS A 25 7.09 -11.37 -0.19
CA HIS A 25 7.12 -11.97 -1.53
C HIS A 25 6.72 -11.01 -2.65
N TYR A 26 5.94 -9.97 -2.35
CA TYR A 26 5.52 -8.95 -3.32
C TYR A 26 5.84 -7.53 -2.81
N PRO A 27 7.11 -7.21 -2.47
CA PRO A 27 7.46 -5.88 -1.98
C PRO A 27 7.21 -4.78 -3.03
N GLY A 28 7.22 -5.14 -4.32
CA GLY A 28 7.03 -4.22 -5.45
C GLY A 28 5.59 -3.97 -5.89
N THR A 29 4.57 -4.60 -5.27
CA THR A 29 3.15 -4.31 -5.57
C THR A 29 2.61 -3.14 -4.75
N ARG A 30 3.46 -2.52 -3.92
CA ARG A 30 3.10 -1.34 -3.13
C ARG A 30 3.06 -0.13 -4.03
N GLN A 31 2.02 0.67 -3.89
CA GLN A 31 1.90 1.93 -4.62
C GLN A 31 3.06 2.86 -4.22
N LEU A 32 3.59 3.62 -5.17
CA LEU A 32 4.64 4.60 -4.90
C LEU A 32 4.03 5.99 -4.73
N CYS A 33 4.59 6.79 -3.83
CA CYS A 33 4.19 8.17 -3.63
C CYS A 33 4.58 9.01 -4.85
N SER A 34 3.63 9.76 -5.41
CA SER A 34 3.87 10.64 -6.57
C SER A 34 4.69 11.89 -6.27
N VAL A 35 5.05 12.12 -4.99
CA VAL A 35 5.84 13.28 -4.55
C VAL A 35 7.28 12.89 -4.21
N CYS A 36 7.47 11.76 -3.54
CA CYS A 36 8.76 11.36 -3.01
C CYS A 36 9.24 10.00 -3.52
N ASP A 37 8.49 9.35 -4.40
CA ASP A 37 8.77 8.02 -4.99
C ASP A 37 8.94 6.86 -4.00
N GLU A 38 8.79 7.12 -2.70
CA GLU A 38 8.83 6.10 -1.66
C GLU A 38 7.54 5.25 -1.65
N PRO A 39 7.61 3.97 -1.22
CA PRO A 39 6.44 3.12 -1.08
C PRO A 39 5.45 3.73 -0.09
N THR A 40 4.18 3.84 -0.50
CA THR A 40 3.11 4.40 0.35
C THR A 40 2.76 3.50 1.53
N GLY A 41 3.15 2.22 1.47
CA GLY A 41 2.75 1.20 2.43
C GLY A 41 1.29 0.76 2.27
N ARG A 42 0.59 1.25 1.23
CA ARG A 42 -0.82 0.98 0.97
C ARG A 42 -1.01 0.31 -0.38
N CYS A 43 -2.07 -0.46 -0.50
CA CYS A 43 -2.53 -1.05 -1.77
C CYS A 43 -3.53 -0.11 -2.46
N SER A 44 -3.87 -0.42 -3.72
CA SER A 44 -4.77 0.38 -4.57
C SER A 44 -6.11 0.71 -3.91
N GLU A 45 -6.65 -0.21 -3.09
CA GLU A 45 -7.94 -0.04 -2.42
C GLU A 45 -7.90 0.90 -1.21
N ASP A 46 -6.74 1.08 -0.59
CA ASP A 46 -6.54 1.91 0.61
C ASP A 46 -5.66 3.14 0.31
N SER A 47 -5.62 3.55 -0.97
CA SER A 47 -4.73 4.60 -1.43
C SER A 47 -5.16 5.98 -0.96
N MET A 48 -4.21 6.75 -0.43
CA MET A 48 -4.37 8.18 -0.21
C MET A 48 -4.09 8.90 -1.52
N LEU A 49 -5.14 9.34 -2.21
CA LEU A 49 -5.05 9.99 -3.52
C LEU A 49 -5.18 11.52 -3.41
N SER A 50 -4.51 12.27 -4.29
CA SER A 50 -4.89 13.68 -4.55
C SER A 50 -6.18 13.76 -5.37
N GLU A 51 -6.64 14.99 -5.59
CA GLU A 51 -7.74 15.29 -6.51
C GLU A 51 -7.49 14.76 -7.94
N ASP A 52 -6.23 14.74 -8.40
CA ASP A 52 -5.84 14.13 -9.68
C ASP A 52 -5.75 12.58 -9.66
N GLY A 53 -6.11 11.94 -8.55
CA GLY A 53 -6.02 10.48 -8.40
C GLY A 53 -4.58 9.96 -8.24
N LYS A 54 -3.62 10.80 -7.85
CA LYS A 54 -2.22 10.39 -7.67
C LYS A 54 -1.98 9.86 -6.25
N PRO A 55 -1.27 8.73 -6.08
CA PRO A 55 -0.95 8.20 -4.75
C PRO A 55 0.01 9.07 -3.95
N PHE A 56 -0.26 9.17 -2.66
CA PHE A 56 0.60 9.77 -1.65
C PHE A 56 0.96 8.75 -0.58
N CYS A 57 2.17 8.86 -0.03
CA CYS A 57 2.47 8.26 1.26
C CYS A 57 1.79 9.08 2.37
N GLU A 58 1.63 8.48 3.55
CA GLU A 58 0.98 9.13 4.69
C GLU A 58 1.58 10.49 5.04
N LYS A 59 2.92 10.61 4.99
CA LYS A 59 3.63 11.87 5.27
C LYS A 59 3.27 12.97 4.27
N CYS A 60 3.35 12.69 2.97
CA CYS A 60 3.06 13.66 1.92
C CYS A 60 1.57 14.01 1.87
N TYR A 61 0.69 13.05 2.19
CA TYR A 61 -0.75 13.30 2.28
C TYR A 61 -1.10 14.23 3.45
N HIS A 62 -0.50 14.05 4.62
CA HIS A 62 -0.69 14.97 5.74
C HIS A 62 -0.19 16.39 5.45
N LEU A 63 0.92 16.53 4.71
CA LEU A 63 1.39 17.85 4.26
C LEU A 63 0.42 18.48 3.27
N TYR A 64 -0.08 17.70 2.30
CA TYR A 64 -1.11 18.13 1.36
C TYR A 64 -2.36 18.65 2.08
N LEU A 65 -2.89 17.88 3.05
CA LEU A 65 -4.06 18.29 3.83
C LEU A 65 -3.82 19.57 4.64
N LYS A 66 -2.62 19.75 5.21
CA LYS A 66 -2.27 20.97 5.96
C LYS A 66 -2.22 22.20 5.06
N SER A 67 -1.68 22.07 3.85
CA SER A 67 -1.66 23.17 2.89
C SER A 67 -3.07 23.55 2.41
N ASN A 68 -3.99 22.59 2.35
CA ASN A 68 -5.38 22.82 1.92
C ASN A 68 -6.34 23.21 3.06
N LYS A 69 -5.95 23.07 4.32
CA LYS A 69 -6.74 23.46 5.51
C LYS A 69 -6.40 24.85 6.07
N ALA A 70 -5.53 25.60 5.41
CA ALA A 70 -5.18 26.96 5.84
C ALA A 70 -6.24 28.03 5.49
N ASP A 71 -7.36 27.62 4.87
CA ASP A 71 -8.41 28.50 4.34
C ASP A 71 -9.78 28.35 5.03
N GLU A 72 -9.85 27.83 6.27
CA GLU A 72 -11.09 27.80 7.07
C GLU A 72 -10.99 28.56 8.39
#